data_AF-A0A7K2HYD8-F1
#
_entry.id   AF-A0A7K2HYD8-F1
#
_cell.length_a   1.000
_cell.length_b   1.000
_cell.length_c   1.000
_cell.angle_alpha   90.00
_cell.angle_beta   90.00
_cell.angle_gamma   90.00
#
_symmetry.space_group_name_H-M   'P 1'
#
loop_
_entity.id
_entity.type
_entity.pdbx_description
1 polymer ?
#
loop_
_entity_poly.entity_id
_entity_poly.type
_entity_poly.pdbx_seq_one_letter_code
_entity_poly.pdbx_strand_id
1 'polypeptide(L)'
;MDKTLLEHSLSLVDLPDDGLTVRFYDILFTRYPEVEPMFSRETRQQAAMLRTAIISVVDHLDDTAWLSANLGALGRRHAGMGVTEPMYAAVAECMIAAMAEIGGDRWTVEMTEGWSEALTAVASLMLAGYPAEDQTASGAA
;
A
#
# COMPACT_ATOMS: atom_id res chain seq x y z
N MET A 1 -15.47 0.03 6.29
CA MET A 1 -14.77 -0.91 5.40
C MET A 1 -15.54 -2.23 5.24
N ASP A 2 -15.95 -2.56 4.02
CA ASP A 2 -16.62 -3.82 3.66
C ASP A 2 -15.59 -4.90 3.29
N LYS A 3 -15.36 -5.85 4.20
CA LYS A 3 -14.39 -6.93 4.00
C LYS A 3 -14.77 -7.86 2.84
N THR A 4 -16.05 -8.16 2.66
CA THR A 4 -16.50 -9.09 1.60
C THR A 4 -16.25 -8.49 0.22
N LEU A 5 -16.48 -7.17 0.07
CA LEU A 5 -16.15 -6.44 -1.16
C LEU A 5 -14.65 -6.49 -1.46
N LEU A 6 -13.79 -6.29 -0.45
CA LEU A 6 -12.34 -6.30 -0.61
C LEU A 6 -11.82 -7.70 -0.97
N GLU A 7 -12.30 -8.76 -0.32
CA GLU A 7 -11.93 -10.15 -0.63
C GLU A 7 -12.35 -10.55 -2.05
N HIS A 8 -13.58 -10.23 -2.42
CA HIS A 8 -14.11 -10.54 -3.75
C HIS A 8 -13.35 -9.78 -4.85
N SER A 9 -13.13 -8.48 -4.66
CA SER A 9 -12.39 -7.65 -5.62
C SER A 9 -10.91 -8.01 -5.69
N LEU A 10 -10.27 -8.43 -4.59
CA LEU A 10 -8.89 -8.94 -4.61
C LEU A 10 -8.81 -10.23 -5.44
N SER A 11 -9.74 -11.16 -5.21
CA SER A 11 -9.78 -12.43 -5.95
C SER A 11 -10.00 -12.24 -7.45
N LEU A 12 -10.73 -11.19 -7.83
CA LEU A 12 -10.96 -10.82 -9.23
C LEU A 12 -9.66 -10.43 -9.96
N VAL A 13 -8.69 -9.85 -9.24
CA VAL A 13 -7.46 -9.28 -9.80
C VAL A 13 -6.19 -10.05 -9.40
N ASP A 14 -6.33 -11.17 -8.67
CA ASP A 14 -5.23 -12.02 -8.25
C ASP A 14 -4.71 -12.88 -9.43
N LEU A 15 -3.74 -12.32 -10.15
CA LEU A 15 -3.08 -12.99 -11.27
C LEU A 15 -1.94 -13.89 -10.79
N PRO A 16 -1.64 -15.00 -11.50
CA PRO A 16 -0.44 -15.81 -11.25
C PRO A 16 0.86 -15.00 -11.28
N ASP A 17 1.91 -15.54 -10.67
CA ASP A 17 3.27 -14.98 -10.67
C ASP A 17 3.35 -13.52 -10.18
N ASP A 18 2.52 -13.18 -9.19
CA ASP A 18 2.42 -11.83 -8.62
C ASP A 18 1.99 -10.76 -9.64
N GLY A 19 1.22 -11.15 -10.67
CA GLY A 19 0.91 -10.29 -11.81
C GLY A 19 0.26 -8.95 -11.45
N LEU A 20 -0.56 -8.90 -10.40
CA LEU A 20 -1.11 -7.63 -9.88
C LEU A 20 0.00 -6.70 -9.41
N THR A 21 0.91 -7.18 -8.55
CA THR A 21 1.94 -6.33 -7.95
C THR A 21 3.05 -6.00 -8.94
N VAL A 22 3.32 -6.89 -9.91
CA VAL A 22 4.16 -6.56 -11.07
C VAL A 22 3.55 -5.40 -11.86
N ARG A 23 2.26 -5.48 -12.20
CA ARG A 23 1.58 -4.40 -12.94
C ARG A 23 1.55 -3.10 -12.15
N PHE A 24 1.34 -3.18 -10.84
CA PHE A 24 1.46 -2.03 -9.94
C PHE A 24 2.82 -1.34 -10.04
N TYR A 25 3.93 -2.09 -10.03
CA TYR A 25 5.27 -1.50 -10.14
C TYR A 25 5.51 -0.81 -11.48
N ASP A 26 5.01 -1.40 -12.58
CA ASP A 26 5.09 -0.76 -13.90
C ASP A 26 4.39 0.61 -13.88
N ILE A 27 3.19 0.69 -13.28
CA ILE A 27 2.44 1.94 -13.17
C ILE A 27 3.15 2.92 -12.24
N LEU A 28 3.62 2.46 -11.08
CA LEU A 28 4.30 3.29 -10.08
C LEU A 28 5.54 3.95 -10.67
N PHE A 29 6.42 3.20 -11.33
CA PHE A 29 7.66 3.75 -11.90
C PHE A 29 7.41 4.60 -13.14
N THR A 30 6.31 4.37 -13.85
CA THR A 30 5.89 5.23 -14.97
C THR A 30 5.41 6.60 -14.47
N ARG A 31 4.62 6.63 -13.39
CA ARG A 31 4.00 7.86 -12.87
C ARG A 31 4.90 8.63 -11.90
N TYR A 32 5.69 7.90 -11.12
CA TYR A 32 6.55 8.39 -10.04
C TYR A 32 7.97 7.82 -10.21
N PRO A 33 8.68 8.14 -11.30
CA PRO A 33 10.02 7.59 -11.55
C PRO A 33 11.02 7.93 -10.44
N GLU A 34 10.78 9.00 -9.66
CA GLU A 34 11.60 9.39 -8.52
C GLU A 34 11.61 8.37 -7.37
N VAL A 35 10.61 7.50 -7.27
CA VAL A 35 10.57 6.47 -6.23
C VAL A 35 11.32 5.21 -6.65
N GLU A 36 11.54 4.98 -7.95
CA GLU A 36 12.21 3.79 -8.49
C GLU A 36 13.56 3.49 -7.81
N PRO A 37 14.45 4.47 -7.55
CA PRO A 37 15.73 4.21 -6.88
C PRO A 37 15.61 3.67 -5.45
N MET A 38 14.45 3.84 -4.79
CA MET A 38 14.18 3.30 -3.46
C MET A 38 13.88 1.79 -3.49
N PHE A 39 13.55 1.26 -4.66
CA PHE A 39 13.28 -0.16 -4.86
C PHE A 39 14.57 -0.85 -5.34
N SER A 40 14.88 -2.00 -4.74
CA SER A 40 16.05 -2.79 -5.13
C SER A 40 15.90 -3.30 -6.56
N ARG A 41 17.01 -3.74 -7.18
CA ARG A 41 16.96 -4.39 -8.51
C ARG A 41 16.14 -5.70 -8.54
N GLU A 42 15.64 -6.18 -7.39
CA GLU A 42 14.82 -7.39 -7.27
C GLU A 42 13.32 -7.07 -7.14
N THR A 43 12.76 -6.26 -8.07
CA THR A 43 11.35 -5.85 -8.08
C THR A 43 10.36 -7.04 -7.95
N ARG A 44 10.70 -8.21 -8.50
CA ARG A 44 9.86 -9.42 -8.37
C ARG A 44 9.77 -9.93 -6.93
N GLN A 45 10.86 -9.93 -6.18
CA GLN A 45 10.83 -10.32 -4.77
C GLN A 45 9.97 -9.35 -3.97
N GLN A 46 10.09 -8.05 -4.27
CA GLN A 46 9.27 -7.02 -3.63
C GLN A 46 7.79 -7.13 -4.01
N ALA A 47 7.48 -7.53 -5.25
CA ALA A 47 6.12 -7.81 -5.72
C ALA A 47 5.47 -8.94 -4.92
N ALA A 48 6.19 -10.03 -4.67
CA ALA A 48 5.72 -11.13 -3.82
C ALA A 48 5.49 -10.71 -2.36
N MET A 49 6.42 -9.91 -1.81
CA MET A 49 6.30 -9.36 -0.45
C MET A 49 5.08 -8.45 -0.32
N LEU A 50 4.88 -7.55 -1.30
CA LEU A 50 3.74 -6.64 -1.32
C LEU A 50 2.41 -7.40 -1.46
N ARG A 51 2.35 -8.41 -2.33
CA ARG A 51 1.15 -9.25 -2.48
C ARG A 51 0.78 -9.92 -1.15
N THR A 52 1.77 -10.49 -0.47
CA THR A 52 1.59 -11.12 0.84
C THR A 52 1.11 -10.12 1.89
N ALA A 53 1.65 -8.89 1.90
CA ALA A 53 1.23 -7.85 2.82
C ALA A 53 -0.23 -7.44 2.59
N ILE A 54 -0.66 -7.26 1.33
CA ILE A 54 -2.04 -6.90 0.97
C ILE A 54 -3.02 -7.99 1.43
N ILE A 55 -2.74 -9.26 1.12
CA ILE A 55 -3.57 -10.40 1.54
C ILE A 55 -3.68 -10.43 3.06
N SER A 56 -2.55 -10.29 3.77
CA SER A 56 -2.54 -10.32 5.24
C SER A 56 -3.39 -9.22 5.86
N VAL A 57 -3.36 -8.01 5.29
CA VAL A 57 -4.21 -6.90 5.74
C VAL A 57 -5.68 -7.23 5.55
N VAL A 58 -6.07 -7.73 4.37
CA VAL A 58 -7.47 -8.10 4.07
C VAL A 58 -7.96 -9.20 5.02
N ASP A 59 -7.15 -10.23 5.25
CA ASP A 59 -7.47 -11.34 6.16
C ASP A 59 -7.74 -10.84 7.59
N HIS A 60 -6.98 -9.86 8.06
CA HIS A 60 -7.02 -9.30 9.41
C HIS A 60 -7.82 -8.00 9.53
N LEU A 61 -8.67 -7.64 8.56
CA LEU A 61 -9.43 -6.37 8.59
C LEU A 61 -10.25 -6.15 9.86
N ASP A 62 -10.71 -7.23 10.49
CA ASP A 62 -11.51 -7.18 11.72
C ASP A 62 -10.66 -7.26 13.01
N ASP A 63 -9.34 -7.44 12.89
CA ASP A 63 -8.41 -7.53 14.02
C ASP A 63 -7.60 -6.23 14.15
N THR A 64 -8.22 -5.24 14.77
CA THR A 64 -7.60 -3.91 15.01
C THR A 64 -6.29 -4.00 15.80
N ALA A 65 -6.17 -4.98 16.71
CA ALA A 65 -4.97 -5.15 17.53
C ALA A 65 -3.80 -5.65 16.67
N TRP A 66 -4.06 -6.65 15.82
CA TRP A 66 -3.09 -7.15 14.86
C TRP A 66 -2.68 -6.05 13.87
N LEU A 67 -3.65 -5.32 13.30
CA LEU A 67 -3.38 -4.25 12.33
C LEU A 67 -2.51 -3.16 12.94
N SER A 68 -2.86 -2.65 14.12
CA SER A 68 -2.12 -1.58 14.78
C SER A 68 -0.68 -2.00 15.11
N ALA A 69 -0.50 -3.22 15.64
CA ALA A 69 0.82 -3.72 16.01
C ALA A 69 1.72 -3.95 14.78
N ASN A 70 1.21 -4.63 13.76
CA ASN A 70 1.99 -5.02 12.59
C ASN A 70 2.24 -3.83 11.64
N LEU A 71 1.22 -3.02 11.34
CA LEU A 71 1.37 -1.88 10.45
C LEU A 71 2.19 -0.76 11.09
N GLY A 72 2.04 -0.52 12.40
CA GLY A 72 2.92 0.43 13.09
C GLY A 72 4.39 -0.01 13.09
N ALA A 73 4.66 -1.30 13.26
CA ALA A 73 6.02 -1.85 13.15
C ALA A 73 6.58 -1.77 11.72
N LEU A 74 5.73 -2.01 10.72
CA LEU A 74 6.10 -1.87 9.31
C LEU A 74 6.36 -0.40 8.94
N GLY A 75 5.56 0.52 9.49
CA GLY A 75 5.71 1.97 9.36
C GLY A 75 7.07 2.46 9.85
N ARG A 76 7.53 2.03 11.05
CA ARG A 76 8.89 2.33 11.54
C ARG A 76 9.99 1.92 10.56
N ARG A 77 9.82 0.77 9.89
CA ARG A 77 10.79 0.31 8.88
C ARG A 77 10.76 1.20 7.65
N HIS A 78 9.57 1.60 7.18
CA HIS A 78 9.41 2.48 6.02
C HIS A 78 9.97 3.89 6.29
N ALA A 79 9.78 4.42 7.51
CA ALA A 79 10.40 5.66 7.94
C ALA A 79 11.94 5.60 7.85
N GLY A 80 12.53 4.48 8.29
CA GLY A 80 13.98 4.24 8.17
C GLY A 80 14.50 4.11 6.73
N MET A 81 13.62 3.88 5.75
CA MET A 81 13.93 3.85 4.32
C MET A 81 13.72 5.21 3.64
N GLY A 82 13.26 6.24 4.37
CA GLY A 82 12.97 7.56 3.83
C GLY A 82 11.65 7.65 3.07
N VAL A 83 10.73 6.71 3.27
CA VAL A 83 9.37 6.80 2.71
C VAL A 83 8.64 7.96 3.38
N THR A 84 7.92 8.76 2.58
CA THR A 84 7.20 9.95 3.04
C THR A 84 5.69 9.77 2.93
N GLU A 85 4.91 10.59 3.63
CA GLU A 85 3.44 10.58 3.55
C GLU A 85 2.92 10.69 2.10
N PRO A 86 3.40 11.61 1.24
CA PRO A 86 2.97 11.67 -0.16
C PRO A 86 3.23 10.39 -0.96
N MET A 87 4.28 9.62 -0.63
CA MET A 87 4.56 8.35 -1.30
C MET A 87 3.50 7.29 -1.01
N TYR A 88 2.85 7.31 0.16
CA TYR A 88 1.73 6.41 0.43
C TYR A 88 0.53 6.69 -0.48
N ALA A 89 0.24 7.97 -0.74
CA ALA A 89 -0.83 8.35 -1.66
C ALA A 89 -0.53 7.88 -3.10
N ALA A 90 0.72 8.06 -3.55
CA ALA A 90 1.19 7.56 -4.85
C ALA A 90 1.04 6.03 -4.98
N VAL A 91 1.41 5.28 -3.94
CA VAL A 91 1.24 3.83 -3.90
C VAL A 91 -0.24 3.45 -3.95
N ALA A 92 -1.09 4.13 -3.18
CA ALA A 92 -2.52 3.83 -3.15
C ALA A 92 -3.18 4.03 -4.52
N GLU A 93 -2.91 5.17 -5.19
CA GLU A 93 -3.48 5.42 -6.51
C GLU A 93 -2.98 4.44 -7.58
N CYS A 94 -1.70 4.06 -7.54
CA CYS A 94 -1.12 3.15 -8.52
C CYS A 94 -1.64 1.72 -8.32
N MET A 95 -1.86 1.30 -7.07
CA MET A 95 -2.43 -0.02 -6.77
C MET A 95 -3.86 -0.10 -7.28
N ILE A 96 -4.69 0.88 -6.96
CA ILE A 96 -6.08 0.95 -7.44
C ILE A 96 -6.12 1.00 -8.97
N ALA A 97 -5.21 1.75 -9.61
CA ALA A 97 -5.11 1.78 -11.06
C ALA A 97 -4.79 0.40 -11.66
N ALA A 98 -3.85 -0.35 -11.06
CA ALA A 98 -3.53 -1.71 -11.48
C ALA A 98 -4.73 -2.66 -11.31
N MET A 99 -5.43 -2.58 -10.19
CA MET A 99 -6.62 -3.38 -9.92
C MET A 99 -7.75 -3.06 -10.91
N ALA A 100 -7.99 -1.78 -11.18
CA ALA A 100 -9.00 -1.34 -12.15
C ALA A 100 -8.67 -1.79 -13.59
N GLU A 101 -7.40 -1.69 -13.99
CA GLU A 101 -6.95 -2.14 -15.31
C GLU A 101 -7.14 -3.66 -15.47
N ILE A 102 -6.78 -4.46 -14.47
CA ILE A 102 -6.90 -5.93 -14.49
C ILE A 102 -8.36 -6.37 -14.40
N GLY A 103 -9.15 -5.72 -13.55
CA GLY A 103 -10.55 -6.06 -13.32
C GLY A 103 -11.45 -5.69 -14.50
N GLY A 104 -11.06 -4.69 -15.30
CA GLY A 104 -11.78 -4.26 -16.51
C GLY A 104 -13.26 -3.95 -16.21
N ASP A 105 -14.16 -4.43 -17.07
CA ASP A 105 -15.62 -4.21 -16.93
C ASP A 105 -16.23 -4.78 -15.63
N ARG A 106 -15.50 -5.66 -14.93
CA ARG A 106 -15.94 -6.24 -13.64
C ARG A 106 -15.50 -5.40 -12.44
N TRP A 107 -14.59 -4.45 -12.64
CA TRP A 107 -14.15 -3.54 -11.58
C TRP A 107 -15.14 -2.38 -11.44
N THR A 108 -15.69 -2.20 -10.24
CA THR A 108 -16.74 -1.20 -10.02
C THR A 108 -16.23 0.04 -9.28
N VAL A 109 -17.06 1.08 -9.25
CA VAL A 109 -16.79 2.31 -8.48
C VAL A 109 -16.72 1.98 -7.00
N GLU A 110 -17.61 1.12 -6.50
CA GLU A 110 -17.63 0.70 -5.10
C GLU A 110 -16.34 -0.02 -4.71
N MET A 111 -15.78 -0.86 -5.59
CA MET A 111 -14.47 -1.50 -5.35
C MET A 111 -13.35 -0.45 -5.24
N THR A 112 -13.37 0.56 -6.10
CA THR A 112 -12.41 1.68 -6.06
C THR A 112 -12.49 2.45 -4.74
N GLU A 113 -13.71 2.79 -4.31
CA GLU A 113 -13.95 3.50 -3.05
C GLU A 113 -13.53 2.66 -1.84
N GLY A 114 -13.88 1.37 -1.83
CA GLY A 114 -13.51 0.44 -0.76
C GLY A 114 -11.99 0.29 -0.62
N TRP A 115 -11.26 0.13 -1.73
CA TRP A 115 -9.80 0.07 -1.70
C TRP A 115 -9.15 1.39 -1.32
N SER A 116 -9.74 2.52 -1.71
CA SER A 116 -9.28 3.85 -1.29
C SER A 116 -9.40 4.02 0.23
N GLU A 117 -10.54 3.65 0.83
CA GLU A 117 -10.74 3.64 2.28
C GLU A 117 -9.70 2.73 2.97
N ALA A 118 -9.54 1.51 2.47
CA ALA A 118 -8.63 0.52 3.04
C ALA A 118 -7.17 0.96 3.02
N LEU A 119 -6.67 1.42 1.87
CA LEU A 119 -5.28 1.83 1.71
C LEU A 119 -4.99 3.11 2.52
N THR A 120 -5.96 4.02 2.63
CA THR A 120 -5.85 5.21 3.50
C THR A 120 -5.75 4.82 4.98
N ALA A 121 -6.55 3.84 5.43
CA ALA A 121 -6.48 3.34 6.80
C ALA A 121 -5.14 2.65 7.08
N VAL A 122 -4.65 1.83 6.15
CA VAL A 122 -3.32 1.19 6.25
C VAL A 122 -2.22 2.24 6.34
N ALA A 123 -2.21 3.23 5.44
CA ALA A 123 -1.22 4.31 5.44
C ALA A 123 -1.25 5.06 6.78
N SER A 124 -2.42 5.37 7.31
CA SER A 124 -2.58 6.05 8.60
C SER A 124 -1.97 5.25 9.76
N LEU A 125 -2.22 3.93 9.81
CA LEU A 125 -1.64 3.06 10.84
C LEU A 125 -0.12 2.92 10.70
N MET A 126 0.40 2.90 9.48
CA MET A 126 1.84 2.89 9.23
C MET A 126 2.48 4.22 9.67
N LEU A 127 1.90 5.35 9.29
CA LEU A 127 2.36 6.69 9.67
C LEU A 127 2.33 6.91 11.18
N ALA A 128 1.33 6.37 11.89
CA ALA A 128 1.30 6.39 13.36
C ALA A 128 2.51 5.66 14.00
N GLY A 129 3.18 4.77 13.25
CA GLY A 129 4.41 4.13 13.66
C GLY A 129 5.67 4.98 13.44
N TYR A 130 5.61 6.08 12.67
CA TYR A 130 6.79 6.89 12.37
C TYR A 130 7.33 7.52 13.66
N PRO A 131 8.66 7.72 13.77
CA PRO A 131 9.20 8.50 14.87
C PRO A 131 8.55 9.89 14.85
N ALA A 132 8.19 10.41 16.01
CA ALA A 132 7.81 11.81 16.11
C ALA A 132 8.95 12.64 15.51
N GLU A 133 8.64 13.55 14.60
CA GLU A 133 9.63 14.53 14.16
C GLU A 133 10.17 15.22 15.43
N ASP A 134 11.48 15.15 15.63
CA ASP A 134 12.11 15.85 16.72
C ASP A 134 11.91 17.34 16.44
N GLN A 135 10.95 17.95 17.12
CA GLN A 135 10.73 19.40 17.12
C GLN A 135 11.87 20.05 17.92
N THR A 136 13.10 19.89 17.46
CA THR A 136 14.31 20.52 18.00
C THR A 136 15.02 21.34 16.92
N ALA A 137 14.25 22.05 16.10
CA ALA A 137 14.81 23.07 15.22
C ALA A 137 13.80 24.19 14.91
N SER A 138 13.38 24.95 15.92
CA SER A 138 13.03 26.37 15.75
C SER A 138 12.84 27.05 17.11
N GLY A 139 13.94 27.60 17.64
CA GLY A 139 13.92 28.42 18.85
C GLY A 139 15.30 28.95 19.21
N ALA A 140 16.14 29.25 18.22
CA ALA A 140 17.42 29.90 18.42
C ALA A 140 17.61 30.96 17.32
N ALA A 141 17.12 32.17 17.61
CA ALA A 141 17.77 33.47 17.39
C ALA A 141 16.77 34.59 17.73
#